data_AF-A0A382ZWW1-F1
#
_entry.id   AF-A0A382ZWW1-F1
#
_cell.length_a   1.000
_cell.length_b   1.000
_cell.length_c   1.000
_cell.angle_alpha   90.00
_cell.angle_beta   90.00
_cell.angle_gamma   90.00
#
_symmetry.space_group_name_H-M   'P 1'
#
loop_
_entity.id
_entity.type
_entity.pdbx_description
1 polymer ?
#
loop_
_entity_poly.entity_id
_entity_poly.type
_entity_poly.pdbx_seq_one_letter_code
_entity_poly.pdbx_strand_id
1 'polypeptide(L)'
;MSSIAELQKQVREGKELRITGNVDNTDKEYINISSYSGVVEYFPEELVITLKAGTTIQEINNTLAAYGQALPFFTESFEKTIGALYATSGPEFSDSVLGVQIINGKG
;
A
#
# COMPACT_ATOMS: atom_id res chain seq x y z
N MET A 1 5.85 12.09 6.80
CA MET A 1 4.65 11.27 6.51
C MET A 1 3.75 12.10 5.64
N SER A 2 3.41 11.62 4.44
CA SER A 2 2.44 12.33 3.61
C SER A 2 1.04 12.07 4.14
N SER A 3 0.23 13.11 4.29
CA SER A 3 -1.16 12.96 4.71
C SER A 3 -2.04 12.52 3.53
N ILE A 4 -3.17 11.88 3.83
CA ILE A 4 -4.15 11.51 2.79
C ILE A 4 -4.65 12.75 2.03
N ALA A 5 -4.80 13.89 2.71
CA ALA A 5 -5.23 15.14 2.11
C ALA A 5 -4.22 15.69 1.10
N GLU A 6 -2.92 15.51 1.35
CA GLU A 6 -1.86 15.87 0.39
C GLU A 6 -1.93 15.02 -0.86
N LEU A 7 -2.12 13.71 -0.72
CA LEU A 7 -2.29 12.80 -1.86
C LEU A 7 -3.54 13.14 -2.68
N GLN A 8 -4.67 13.42 -2.02
CA GLN A 8 -5.90 13.87 -2.71
C GLN A 8 -5.70 15.17 -3.47
N LYS A 9 -4.96 16.13 -2.88
CA LYS A 9 -4.62 17.39 -3.55
C LYS A 9 -3.78 17.13 -4.80
N GLN A 10 -2.75 16.27 -4.71
CA GLN A 10 -1.91 15.90 -5.86
C GLN A 10 -2.74 15.23 -6.96
N VAL A 11 -3.69 14.36 -6.61
CA VAL A 11 -4.58 13.73 -7.59
C VAL A 11 -5.49 14.75 -8.29
N ARG A 12 -6.01 15.76 -7.57
CA ARG A 12 -6.85 16.82 -8.17
C ARG A 12 -6.07 17.75 -9.09
N GLU A 13 -4.83 18.05 -8.74
CA GLU A 13 -3.98 18.98 -9.50
C GLU A 13 -3.26 18.32 -10.67
N GLY A 14 -3.11 16.98 -10.64
CA GLY A 14 -2.47 16.20 -11.68
C GLY A 14 -3.35 15.94 -12.90
N LYS A 15 -2.72 15.86 -14.07
CA LYS A 15 -3.39 15.56 -15.34
C LYS A 15 -3.18 14.11 -15.78
N GLU A 16 -1.92 13.67 -15.79
CA GLU A 16 -1.51 12.30 -16.05
C GLU A 16 -0.58 11.89 -14.91
N LEU A 17 -1.00 10.90 -14.14
CA LEU A 17 -0.35 10.52 -12.89
C LEU A 17 0.06 9.06 -12.93
N ARG A 18 1.27 8.76 -12.46
CA ARG A 18 1.82 7.43 -12.27
C ARG A 18 2.13 7.22 -10.80
N ILE A 19 1.62 6.13 -10.24
CA ILE A 19 1.86 5.78 -8.84
C ILE A 19 3.19 5.03 -8.74
N THR A 20 4.01 5.38 -7.75
CA THR A 20 5.30 4.71 -7.48
C THR A 20 5.48 4.44 -5.99
N GLY A 21 6.17 3.35 -5.65
CA GLY A 21 6.51 2.98 -4.28
C GLY A 21 7.97 3.23 -3.89
N ASN A 22 8.83 3.66 -4.82
CA ASN A 22 10.28 3.74 -4.57
C ASN A 22 11.02 4.84 -5.36
N VAL A 23 10.32 5.67 -6.14
CA VAL A 23 10.97 6.72 -6.97
C VAL A 23 10.69 8.11 -6.35
N ASP A 24 11.72 8.96 -6.27
CA ASP A 24 11.59 10.32 -5.76
C ASP A 24 10.58 11.14 -6.58
N ASN A 25 9.74 11.92 -5.87
CA ASN A 25 8.70 12.79 -6.44
C ASN A 25 9.26 14.04 -7.16
N THR A 26 10.41 13.92 -7.84
CA THR A 26 11.04 15.04 -8.55
C THR A 26 10.30 15.42 -9.84
N ASP A 27 9.54 14.49 -10.42
CA ASP A 27 8.66 14.74 -11.57
C ASP A 27 7.19 14.83 -11.14
N LYS A 28 6.50 15.86 -11.64
CA LYS A 28 5.08 16.12 -11.35
C LYS A 28 4.12 15.03 -11.86
N GLU A 29 4.61 14.13 -12.70
CA GLU A 29 3.87 12.98 -13.23
C GLU A 29 3.83 11.81 -12.26
N TYR A 30 4.69 11.78 -11.23
CA TYR A 30 4.75 10.67 -10.28
C TYR A 30 4.12 11.06 -8.93
N ILE A 31 3.40 10.10 -8.34
CA ILE A 31 2.93 10.14 -6.97
C ILE A 31 3.59 8.99 -6.22
N ASN A 32 4.59 9.34 -5.41
CA ASN A 32 5.25 8.42 -4.50
C ASN A 32 4.38 8.20 -3.25
N ILE A 33 3.98 6.95 -3.04
CA ILE A 33 3.15 6.52 -1.92
C ILE A 33 3.95 5.91 -0.77
N SER A 34 5.29 5.77 -0.87
CA SER A 34 6.12 5.15 0.16
C SER A 34 6.01 5.84 1.52
N SER A 35 5.74 7.15 1.52
CA SER A 35 5.55 7.97 2.72
C SER A 35 4.16 7.82 3.35
N TYR A 36 3.21 7.17 2.67
CA TYR A 36 1.89 6.80 3.16
C TYR A 36 1.87 5.31 3.53
N SER A 37 2.66 4.98 4.55
CA SER A 37 2.89 3.63 5.07
C SER A 37 2.45 3.49 6.54
N GLY A 38 2.29 2.25 6.97
CA GLY A 38 1.92 1.85 8.32
C GLY A 38 0.63 1.04 8.38
N VAL A 39 0.44 0.41 9.54
CA VAL A 39 -0.80 -0.28 9.93
C VAL A 39 -1.86 0.76 10.30
N VAL A 40 -3.07 0.60 9.76
CA VAL A 40 -4.25 1.40 10.14
C VAL A 40 -4.96 0.72 11.31
N GLU A 41 -5.20 -0.58 11.17
CA GLU A 41 -5.90 -1.40 12.15
C GLU A 41 -5.45 -2.86 12.00
N TYR A 42 -5.40 -3.61 13.09
CA TYR A 42 -5.02 -5.01 13.07
C TYR A 42 -5.79 -5.77 14.16
N PHE A 43 -6.49 -6.82 13.75
CA PHE A 43 -7.21 -7.77 14.61
C PHE A 43 -6.54 -9.15 14.47
N PRO A 44 -5.50 -9.46 15.28
CA PRO A 44 -4.74 -10.71 15.17
C PRO A 44 -5.61 -11.97 15.31
N GLU A 45 -6.61 -11.94 16.18
CA GLU A 45 -7.55 -13.04 16.43
C GLU A 45 -8.48 -13.31 15.24
N GLU A 46 -8.76 -12.30 14.41
CA GLU A 46 -9.58 -12.42 13.20
C GLU A 46 -8.73 -12.64 11.94
N LEU A 47 -7.40 -12.57 12.05
CA LEU A 47 -6.46 -12.61 10.92
C LEU A 47 -6.71 -11.48 9.90
N VAL A 48 -7.20 -10.33 10.37
CA VAL A 48 -7.52 -9.17 9.52
C VAL A 48 -6.59 -8.01 9.83
N ILE A 49 -5.91 -7.50 8.80
CA ILE A 49 -5.05 -6.32 8.92
C ILE A 49 -5.40 -5.29 7.84
N THR A 50 -5.60 -4.04 8.26
CA THR A 50 -5.81 -2.89 7.38
C THR A 50 -4.52 -2.09 7.31
N LEU A 51 -4.03 -1.87 6.09
CA LEU A 51 -2.73 -1.29 5.82
C LEU A 51 -2.86 -0.08 4.90
N LYS A 52 -1.95 0.89 5.05
CA LYS A 52 -1.78 1.93 4.04
C LYS A 52 -1.03 1.37 2.82
N ALA A 53 -1.33 1.91 1.64
CA ALA A 53 -0.81 1.37 0.37
C ALA A 53 0.72 1.41 0.25
N GLY A 54 1.39 2.32 0.97
CA GLY A 54 2.85 2.44 0.98
C GLY A 54 3.57 1.45 1.89
N THR A 55 2.86 0.68 2.73
CA THR A 55 3.48 -0.27 3.66
C THR A 55 4.21 -1.37 2.90
N THR A 56 5.47 -1.62 3.25
CA THR A 56 6.31 -2.65 2.59
C THR A 56 5.96 -4.05 3.09
N ILE A 57 6.20 -5.07 2.26
CA ILE A 57 6.02 -6.47 2.68
C ILE A 57 6.91 -6.82 3.88
N GLN A 58 8.12 -6.23 3.96
CA GLN A 58 8.98 -6.37 5.11
C GLN A 58 8.32 -5.88 6.41
N GLU A 59 7.73 -4.69 6.39
CA GLU A 59 7.06 -4.10 7.56
C GLU A 59 5.85 -4.95 7.99
N ILE A 60 5.09 -5.46 7.02
CA ILE A 60 3.94 -6.33 7.28
C ILE A 60 4.41 -7.63 7.93
N ASN A 61 5.42 -8.30 7.38
CA ASN A 61 5.94 -9.55 7.94
C ASN A 61 6.48 -9.36 9.36
N ASN A 62 7.17 -8.25 9.64
CA ASN A 62 7.62 -7.94 11.00
C ASN A 62 6.44 -7.76 11.97
N THR A 63 5.37 -7.11 11.51
CA THR A 63 4.14 -6.91 12.30
C THR A 63 3.45 -8.24 12.61
N LEU A 64 3.27 -9.10 11.59
CA LEU A 64 2.62 -10.40 11.74
C LEU A 64 3.47 -11.37 12.59
N ALA A 65 4.80 -11.34 12.44
CA ALA A 65 5.71 -12.20 13.19
C ALA A 65 5.63 -11.95 14.70
N ALA A 66 5.31 -10.73 15.14
CA ALA A 66 5.10 -10.42 16.55
C ALA A 66 3.91 -11.21 17.17
N TYR A 67 2.99 -11.71 16.34
CA TYR A 67 1.86 -12.55 16.72
C TYR A 67 2.00 -14.00 16.24
N GLY A 68 3.17 -14.39 15.74
CA GLY A 68 3.42 -15.73 15.18
C GLY A 68 2.65 -16.00 13.88
N GLN A 69 2.29 -14.95 13.14
CA GLN A 69 1.51 -15.04 11.90
C GLN A 69 2.39 -14.73 10.68
N ALA A 70 1.87 -15.07 9.49
CA ALA A 70 2.51 -14.80 8.21
C ALA A 70 1.46 -14.48 7.14
N LEU A 71 1.90 -13.82 6.06
CA LEU A 71 1.06 -13.63 4.88
C LEU A 71 0.70 -14.99 4.24
N PRO A 72 -0.53 -15.15 3.72
CA PRO A 72 -0.97 -16.41 3.10
C PRO A 72 -0.43 -16.61 1.68
N PHE A 73 0.34 -15.66 1.15
CA PHE A 73 0.92 -15.68 -0.20
C PHE A 73 2.41 -15.34 -0.17
N PHE A 74 3.12 -15.66 -1.24
CA PHE A 74 4.53 -15.34 -1.42
C PHE A 74 4.73 -14.11 -2.29
N THR A 75 5.87 -13.42 -2.10
CA THR A 75 6.24 -12.25 -2.88
C THR A 75 7.69 -12.38 -3.29
N GLU A 76 8.03 -11.93 -4.50
CA GLU A 76 9.40 -11.97 -5.01
C GLU A 76 10.35 -11.00 -4.30
N SER A 77 9.83 -9.95 -3.65
CA SER A 77 10.64 -8.91 -2.99
C SER A 77 9.92 -8.31 -1.79
N PHE A 78 10.64 -8.24 -0.67
CA PHE A 78 10.17 -7.65 0.58
C PHE A 78 10.08 -6.11 0.54
N GLU A 79 10.74 -5.47 -0.42
CA GLU A 79 10.75 -4.01 -0.59
C GLU A 79 9.52 -3.51 -1.36
N LYS A 80 8.78 -4.39 -2.04
CA LYS A 80 7.52 -4.02 -2.70
C LYS A 80 6.52 -3.51 -1.64
N THR A 81 5.71 -2.53 -2.01
CA THR A 81 4.61 -2.07 -1.16
C THR A 81 3.36 -2.93 -1.39
N ILE A 82 2.47 -2.97 -0.40
CA ILE A 82 1.20 -3.70 -0.53
C ILE A 82 0.34 -3.13 -1.65
N GLY A 83 0.39 -1.81 -1.88
CA GLY A 83 -0.29 -1.17 -3.01
C GLY A 83 0.29 -1.57 -4.37
N ALA A 84 1.62 -1.75 -4.47
CA ALA A 84 2.25 -2.24 -5.67
C ALA A 84 1.88 -3.70 -5.95
N LEU A 85 1.81 -4.56 -4.92
CA LEU A 85 1.29 -5.93 -5.08
C LEU A 85 -0.17 -5.92 -5.52
N TYR A 86 -1.03 -5.09 -4.92
CA TYR A 86 -2.42 -4.97 -5.36
C TYR A 86 -2.55 -4.59 -6.84
N ALA A 87 -1.67 -3.73 -7.35
CA ALA A 87 -1.69 -3.30 -8.74
C ALA A 87 -1.09 -4.29 -9.75
N THR A 88 -0.22 -5.22 -9.30
CA THR A 88 0.61 -6.04 -10.20
C THR A 88 0.47 -7.55 -10.02
N SER A 89 -0.05 -8.00 -8.88
CA SER A 89 -0.20 -9.42 -8.55
C SER A 89 -1.46 -10.04 -9.16
N GLY A 90 -1.47 -11.38 -9.19
CA GLY A 90 -2.59 -12.17 -9.68
C GLY A 90 -3.56 -12.65 -8.59
N PRO A 91 -4.37 -13.69 -8.89
CA PRO A 91 -5.44 -14.20 -8.03
C PRO A 91 -5.02 -14.54 -6.60
N GLU A 92 -3.83 -15.12 -6.42
CA GLU A 92 -3.31 -15.53 -5.10
C GLU A 92 -3.27 -14.38 -4.10
N PHE A 93 -2.97 -13.16 -4.58
CA PHE A 93 -3.01 -11.97 -3.75
C PHE A 93 -4.44 -11.46 -3.56
N SER A 94 -5.22 -11.37 -4.64
CA SER A 94 -6.58 -10.79 -4.57
C SER A 94 -7.52 -11.60 -3.70
N ASP A 95 -7.34 -12.93 -3.63
CA ASP A 95 -8.15 -13.81 -2.78
C ASP A 95 -7.95 -13.52 -1.27
N SER A 96 -6.85 -12.86 -0.92
CA SER A 96 -6.54 -12.45 0.46
C SER A 96 -7.05 -11.03 0.80
N VAL A 97 -7.67 -10.32 -0.16
CA VAL A 97 -8.10 -8.93 0.02
C VAL A 97 -9.61 -8.86 0.31
N LEU A 98 -9.96 -8.32 1.48
CA LEU A 98 -11.36 -8.13 1.89
C LEU A 98 -11.97 -6.83 1.38
N GLY A 99 -11.15 -5.80 1.12
CA GLY A 99 -11.62 -4.49 0.64
C GLY A 99 -10.49 -3.50 0.44
N VAL A 100 -10.80 -2.38 -0.24
CA VAL A 100 -9.87 -1.29 -0.51
C VAL A 100 -10.55 0.07 -0.41
N GLN A 101 -9.78 1.09 -0.03
CA GLN A 101 -10.16 2.49 -0.15
C GLN A 101 -9.41 3.13 -1.30
N ILE A 102 -10.12 3.83 -2.18
CA ILE A 102 -9.58 4.36 -3.43
C ILE A 102 -9.75 5.89 -3.46
N ILE A 103 -8.65 6.60 -3.75
CA ILE A 103 -8.68 7.98 -4.24
C ILE A 103 -8.93 7.95 -5.74
N ASN A 104 -10.00 8.58 -6.21
CA ASN A 104 -10.34 8.65 -7.64
C ASN A 104 -9.93 10.01 -8.23
N GLY A 105 -10.19 10.24 -9.52
CA GLY A 105 -9.81 11.48 -10.22
C GLY A 105 -10.44 12.78 -9.70
N LYS A 106 -11.33 12.73 -8.69
CA LYS A 106 -11.85 13.91 -8.00
C LYS A 106 -11.09 14.24 -6.70
N GLY A 107 -10.13 13.39 -6.31
CA GLY A 107 -9.43 13.43 -5.03
C GLY A 107 -10.30 13.01 -3.87
#